data_AF-A0A088QH30-F1
#
_entry.id   AF-A0A088QH30-F1
#
_cell.length_a   1.000
_cell.length_b   1.000
_cell.length_c   1.000
_cell.angle_alpha   90.00
_cell.angle_beta   90.00
_cell.angle_gamma   90.00
#
_symmetry.space_group_name_H-M   'P 1'
#
loop_
_entity.id
_entity.type
_entity.pdbx_description
1 polymer ?
#
loop_
_entity_poly.entity_id
_entity_poly.type
_entity_poly.pdbx_seq_one_letter_code
_entity_poly.pdbx_strand_id
1 'polypeptide(L)'
;MGCCSAPGFRTIHPGSQPCRGKRQLRRALELYPEIETDPDTAEIVIQMDTPRGEEAATAIARNRTLLVEKAAAAAATARASRHLVDRGLAYRDTATLLDISYQRVGQLVT
;
A
#
# COMPACT_ATOMS: atom_id res chain seq x y z
N MET A 1 -15.85 18.22 -12.24
CA MET A 1 -14.63 17.66 -11.64
C MET A 1 -14.51 18.21 -10.23
N GLY A 2 -14.96 17.46 -9.22
CA GLY A 2 -14.86 17.86 -7.82
C GLY A 2 -14.45 16.64 -7.02
N CYS A 3 -13.19 16.60 -6.59
CA CYS A 3 -12.68 15.56 -5.72
C CYS A 3 -13.29 15.78 -4.32
N CYS A 4 -13.94 14.75 -3.78
CA CYS A 4 -14.38 14.74 -2.39
C CYS A 4 -13.16 14.92 -1.48
N SER A 5 -12.97 16.13 -0.96
CA SER A 5 -12.01 16.42 0.09
C SER A 5 -12.65 16.07 1.42
N ALA A 6 -12.06 15.11 2.14
CA ALA A 6 -12.31 14.92 3.57
C ALA A 6 -11.03 15.33 4.32
N PRO A 7 -11.09 16.26 5.27
CA PRO A 7 -9.94 16.57 6.12
C PRO A 7 -9.74 15.42 7.11
N GLY A 8 -8.60 14.73 7.03
CA GLY A 8 -8.17 13.80 8.10
C GLY A 8 -7.65 12.43 7.66
N PHE A 9 -7.88 11.99 6.41
CA PHE A 9 -7.36 10.70 5.93
C PHE A 9 -6.27 10.91 4.88
N ARG A 10 -5.01 11.05 5.32
CA ARG A 10 -3.87 10.95 4.38
C ARG A 10 -3.73 9.50 3.94
N THR A 11 -3.90 9.32 2.64
CA THR A 11 -3.61 8.15 1.77
C THR A 11 -4.65 7.03 1.72
N ILE A 12 -5.62 7.15 0.79
CA ILE A 12 -6.15 6.00 0.04
C ILE A 12 -6.40 6.43 -1.42
N HIS A 13 -5.60 5.96 -2.37
CA HIS A 13 -5.86 5.98 -3.82
C HIS A 13 -5.16 4.79 -4.50
N PRO A 14 -5.58 4.29 -5.68
CA PRO A 14 -6.70 4.71 -6.53
C PRO A 14 -7.66 3.55 -6.91
N GLY A 15 -8.97 3.67 -6.67
CA GLY A 15 -9.90 2.59 -7.04
C GLY A 15 -11.38 2.70 -6.64
N SER A 16 -11.99 3.89 -6.69
CA SER A 16 -13.44 4.10 -6.91
C SER A 16 -14.53 3.63 -5.92
N GLN A 17 -14.29 2.82 -4.88
CA GLN A 17 -15.39 2.27 -4.06
C GLN A 17 -16.12 3.30 -3.16
N PRO A 18 -15.45 4.10 -2.30
CA PRO A 18 -16.15 5.02 -1.39
C PRO A 18 -16.84 6.17 -2.15
N CYS A 19 -16.25 6.65 -3.25
CA CYS A 19 -16.87 7.69 -4.08
C CYS A 19 -18.11 7.17 -4.83
N ARG A 20 -18.12 5.90 -5.25
CA ARG A 20 -19.29 5.28 -5.88
C ARG A 20 -20.42 5.11 -4.87
N GLY A 21 -20.10 4.67 -3.65
CA GLY A 21 -21.06 4.58 -2.54
C GLY A 21 -21.73 5.91 -2.23
N LYS A 22 -20.95 6.99 -2.04
CA LYS A 22 -21.52 8.32 -1.76
C LYS A 22 -22.46 8.83 -2.87
N ARG A 23 -22.11 8.61 -4.14
CA ARG A 23 -22.99 9.00 -5.27
C ARG A 23 -24.28 8.19 -5.33
N GLN A 24 -24.24 6.89 -5.01
CA GLN A 24 -25.45 6.07 -4.95
C GLN A 24 -26.33 6.47 -3.77
N LEU A 25 -25.73 6.78 -2.62
CA LEU A 25 -26.47 7.22 -1.44
C LEU A 25 -27.12 8.58 -1.66
N ARG A 26 -26.42 9.53 -2.30
CA ARG A 26 -27.01 10.84 -2.65
C ARG A 26 -28.21 10.70 -3.59
N ARG A 27 -28.10 9.86 -4.63
CA ARG A 27 -29.23 9.51 -5.50
C ARG A 27 -30.38 8.83 -4.77
N ALA A 28 -30.10 8.08 -3.71
CA ALA A 28 -31.14 7.49 -2.88
C ALA A 28 -31.82 8.56 -2.00
N LEU A 29 -31.07 9.51 -1.44
CA LEU A 29 -31.62 10.62 -0.65
C LEU A 29 -32.50 11.56 -1.48
N GLU A 30 -32.18 11.77 -2.77
CA GLU A 30 -33.05 12.50 -3.71
C GLU A 30 -34.45 11.86 -3.86
N LEU A 31 -34.58 10.55 -3.61
CA LEU A 31 -35.86 9.83 -3.69
C LEU A 31 -36.68 9.88 -2.39
N TYR A 32 -36.07 10.32 -1.29
CA TYR A 32 -36.69 10.37 0.04
C TYR A 32 -36.43 11.74 0.70
N PRO A 33 -37.05 12.83 0.17
CA PRO A 33 -36.85 14.20 0.67
C PRO A 33 -37.32 14.42 2.11
N GLU A 34 -38.09 13.49 2.68
CA GLU A 34 -38.49 13.45 4.09
C GLU A 34 -37.34 13.12 5.06
N ILE A 35 -36.22 12.57 4.56
CA ILE A 35 -35.04 12.20 5.36
C ILE A 35 -34.02 13.35 5.40
N GLU A 36 -33.78 13.99 4.26
CA GLU A 36 -32.88 15.13 4.11
C GLU A 36 -33.39 16.04 3.01
N THR A 37 -33.60 17.32 3.33
CA THR A 37 -34.23 18.30 2.43
C THR A 37 -33.26 18.83 1.39
N ASP A 38 -31.95 18.77 1.66
CA ASP A 38 -30.90 19.15 0.73
C ASP A 38 -29.80 18.07 0.62
N PRO A 39 -30.00 17.07 -0.27
CA PRO A 39 -29.06 15.95 -0.43
C PRO A 39 -27.70 16.37 -1.04
N ASP A 40 -27.62 17.55 -1.66
CA ASP A 40 -26.39 18.06 -2.28
C ASP A 40 -25.43 18.64 -1.24
N THR A 41 -25.95 19.26 -0.17
CA THR A 41 -25.15 19.79 0.94
C THR A 41 -24.96 18.81 2.09
N ALA A 42 -25.70 17.69 2.11
CA ALA A 42 -25.61 16.66 3.12
C ALA A 42 -24.19 16.08 3.31
N GLU A 43 -23.70 16.10 4.55
CA GLU A 43 -22.42 15.51 4.94
C GLU A 43 -22.56 13.98 5.08
N ILE A 44 -22.20 13.25 4.01
CA ILE A 44 -22.24 11.79 4.01
C ILE A 44 -20.94 11.24 4.63
N VAL A 45 -21.01 10.80 5.88
CA VAL A 45 -19.94 10.06 6.57
C VAL A 45 -20.24 8.56 6.49
N ILE A 46 -19.43 7.82 5.73
CA ILE A 46 -19.52 6.35 5.66
C ILE A 46 -18.52 5.79 6.68
N GLN A 47 -19.01 5.39 7.86
CA GLN A 47 -18.22 4.62 8.82
C GLN A 47 -18.38 3.14 8.51
N MET A 48 -17.27 2.48 8.17
CA MET A 48 -17.25 1.03 7.99
C MET A 48 -16.89 0.37 9.32
N ASP A 49 -17.88 0.25 10.21
CA ASP A 49 -17.75 -0.59 11.40
C ASP A 49 -17.95 -2.04 11.01
N THR A 50 -16.86 -2.64 10.52
CA THR A 50 -16.78 -4.09 10.37
C THR A 50 -15.76 -4.62 11.37
N PRO A 51 -16.00 -5.80 12.00
CA PRO A 51 -14.98 -6.47 12.83
C PRO A 51 -13.67 -6.75 12.05
N ARG A 52 -13.70 -6.71 10.71
CA ARG A 52 -12.53 -6.71 9.83
C ARG A 52 -11.67 -5.45 9.86
N GLY A 53 -12.13 -4.36 10.46
CA GLY A 53 -11.36 -3.11 10.56
C GLY A 53 -10.10 -3.26 11.42
N GLU A 54 -10.21 -3.97 12.53
CA GLU A 54 -9.06 -4.28 13.40
C GLU A 54 -8.11 -5.31 12.77
N GLU A 55 -8.65 -6.34 12.11
CA GLU A 55 -7.85 -7.30 11.33
C GLU A 55 -7.12 -6.62 10.15
N ALA A 56 -7.77 -5.67 9.48
CA ALA A 56 -7.15 -4.88 8.42
C ALA A 56 -6.07 -3.95 8.97
N ALA A 57 -6.31 -3.29 10.10
CA ALA A 57 -5.32 -2.43 10.74
C ALA A 57 -4.08 -3.23 11.20
N THR A 58 -4.27 -4.41 11.79
CA THR A 58 -3.18 -5.30 12.19
C THR A 58 -2.43 -5.89 10.99
N ALA A 59 -3.13 -6.23 9.91
CA ALA A 59 -2.50 -6.66 8.65
C ALA A 59 -1.67 -5.54 8.00
N ILE A 60 -2.16 -4.30 8.02
CA ILE A 60 -1.42 -3.12 7.51
C ILE A 60 -0.18 -2.86 8.37
N ALA A 61 -0.29 -2.93 9.69
CA ALA A 61 0.84 -2.77 10.59
C ALA A 61 1.91 -3.85 10.38
N ARG A 62 1.52 -5.13 10.29
CA ARG A 62 2.42 -6.26 9.99
C ARG A 62 3.06 -6.14 8.61
N ASN A 63 2.32 -5.70 7.60
CA ASN A 63 2.90 -5.49 6.28
C ASN A 63 3.95 -4.39 6.28
N ARG A 64 3.76 -3.30 7.05
CA ARG A 64 4.78 -2.25 7.18
C ARG A 64 6.06 -2.77 7.81
N THR A 65 5.99 -3.58 8.87
CA THR A 65 7.20 -4.16 9.49
C THR A 65 7.90 -5.11 8.53
N LEU A 66 7.15 -5.97 7.84
CA LEU A 66 7.70 -6.89 6.83
C LEU A 66 8.36 -6.15 5.66
N LEU A 67 7.84 -4.99 5.25
CA LEU A 67 8.45 -4.17 4.20
C LEU A 67 9.79 -3.58 4.66
N VAL A 68 9.87 -3.12 5.91
CA VAL A 68 11.13 -2.61 6.49
C VAL A 68 12.16 -3.73 6.59
N GLU A 69 11.78 -4.90 7.09
CA GLU A 69 12.66 -6.07 7.18
C GLU A 69 13.13 -6.54 5.80
N LYS A 70 12.23 -6.59 4.81
CA LYS A 70 12.59 -6.92 3.42
C LYS A 70 13.58 -5.92 2.83
N ALA A 71 13.38 -4.63 3.07
CA ALA A 71 14.29 -3.60 2.60
C ALA A 71 15.67 -3.72 3.26
N ALA A 72 15.71 -3.98 4.57
CA ALA A 72 16.95 -4.18 5.31
C ALA A 72 17.71 -5.42 4.83
N ALA A 73 17.01 -6.54 4.64
CA ALA A 73 17.58 -7.77 4.10
C ALA A 73 18.13 -7.57 2.68
N ALA A 74 17.36 -6.92 1.79
CA ALA A 74 17.82 -6.61 0.44
C ALA A 74 19.08 -5.73 0.43
N ALA A 75 19.13 -4.72 1.31
CA ALA A 75 20.30 -3.86 1.46
C ALA A 75 21.52 -4.63 1.98
N ALA A 76 21.32 -5.56 2.92
CA ALA A 76 22.39 -6.42 3.42
C ALA A 76 22.94 -7.35 2.32
N THR A 77 22.06 -8.01 1.55
CA THR A 77 22.46 -8.82 0.40
C THR A 77 23.23 -7.99 -0.62
N ALA A 78 22.75 -6.78 -0.96
CA ALA A 78 23.45 -5.89 -1.90
C ALA A 78 24.84 -5.48 -1.44
N ARG A 79 25.04 -5.25 -0.13
CA ARG A 79 26.36 -4.96 0.44
C ARG A 79 27.27 -6.18 0.39
N ALA A 80 26.74 -7.35 0.75
CA ALA A 80 27.49 -8.60 0.69
C ALA A 80 27.92 -8.97 -0.73
N SER A 81 27.02 -8.84 -1.72
CA SER A 81 27.34 -9.09 -3.13
C SER A 81 28.48 -8.19 -3.63
N ARG A 82 28.42 -6.89 -3.35
CA ARG A 82 29.50 -5.95 -3.70
C ARG A 82 30.81 -6.30 -3.01
N HIS A 83 30.78 -6.53 -1.70
CA HIS A 83 31.97 -6.88 -0.94
C HIS A 83 32.68 -8.15 -1.44
N LEU A 84 31.92 -9.17 -1.83
CA LEU A 84 32.48 -10.42 -2.35
C LEU A 84 33.09 -10.22 -3.75
N VAL A 85 32.40 -9.50 -4.63
CA VAL A 85 32.90 -9.19 -5.96
C VAL A 85 34.14 -8.29 -5.91
N ASP A 86 34.14 -7.28 -5.03
CA ASP A 86 35.29 -6.38 -4.83
C ASP A 86 36.54 -7.12 -4.34
N ARG A 87 36.35 -8.25 -3.64
CA ARG A 87 37.42 -9.17 -3.23
C ARG A 87 37.89 -10.11 -4.36
N GLY A 88 37.37 -9.93 -5.57
CA GLY A 88 37.72 -10.71 -6.75
C GLY A 88 36.93 -12.01 -6.89
N LEU A 89 35.86 -12.21 -6.11
CA LEU A 89 35.05 -13.42 -6.26
C LEU A 89 34.21 -13.35 -7.54
N ALA A 90 34.15 -14.46 -8.27
CA ALA A 90 33.33 -14.52 -9.48
C ALA A 90 31.85 -14.35 -9.13
N TYR A 91 31.09 -13.78 -10.06
CA TYR A 91 29.65 -13.52 -9.87
C TYR A 91 28.87 -14.83 -9.67
N ARG A 92 29.32 -15.94 -10.26
CA ARG A 92 28.72 -17.27 -10.05
C ARG A 92 28.93 -17.76 -8.63
N ASP A 93 30.13 -17.64 -8.09
CA ASP A 93 30.45 -18.12 -6.74
C ASP A 93 29.76 -17.24 -5.69
N THR A 94 29.70 -15.93 -5.94
CA THR A 94 28.93 -14.97 -5.13
C THR A 94 27.44 -15.34 -5.09
N ALA A 95 26.87 -15.72 -6.24
CA ALA A 95 25.49 -16.19 -6.34
C ALA A 95 25.26 -17.47 -5.53
N THR A 96 26.16 -18.44 -5.64
CA THR A 96 26.12 -19.69 -4.85
C THR A 96 26.21 -19.43 -3.35
N LEU A 97 27.10 -18.54 -2.90
CA LEU A 97 27.27 -18.23 -1.47
C LEU A 97 26.08 -17.48 -0.86
N LEU A 98 25.44 -16.61 -1.64
CA LEU A 98 24.32 -15.80 -1.18
C LEU A 98 22.95 -16.42 -1.50
N ASP A 99 22.94 -17.63 -2.09
CA ASP A 99 21.75 -18.34 -2.54
C ASP A 99 20.80 -17.47 -3.40
N ILE A 100 21.39 -16.76 -4.37
CA ILE A 100 20.67 -15.91 -5.33
C ILE A 100 21.11 -16.20 -6.75
N SER A 101 20.31 -15.78 -7.74
CA SER A 101 20.68 -16.00 -9.14
C SER A 101 21.89 -15.15 -9.55
N TYR A 102 22.67 -15.68 -10.51
CA TYR A 102 23.79 -14.96 -11.14
C TYR A 102 23.37 -13.58 -11.69
N GLN A 103 22.22 -13.53 -12.38
CA GLN A 103 21.67 -12.28 -12.92
C GLN A 103 21.36 -11.28 -11.80
N ARG A 104 20.89 -11.77 -10.64
CA ARG A 104 20.60 -10.91 -9.48
C ARG A 104 21.86 -10.31 -8.89
N VAL A 105 22.96 -11.07 -8.79
CA VAL A 105 24.27 -10.51 -8.39
C VAL A 105 24.68 -9.38 -9.32
N GLY A 106 24.57 -9.58 -10.64
CA GLY A 106 24.86 -8.52 -11.62
C GLY A 106 24.06 -7.24 -11.38
N GLN A 107 22.75 -7.35 -11.13
CA GLN A 107 21.89 -6.20 -10.82
C GLN A 107 22.21 -5.51 -9.50
N LEU A 108 22.82 -6.20 -8.53
CA LEU A 108 23.14 -5.66 -7.21
C LEU A 108 24.51 -4.99 -7.14
N VAL A 109 25.39 -5.33 -8.08
CA VAL A 109 26.77 -4.84 -8.16
C VAL A 109 26.94 -3.76 -9.23
N THR A 110 26.08 -3.74 -10.26
CA THR A 110 25.99 -2.66 -11.26
C THR A 110 25.33 -1.43 -10.65
#